data_AF-A0A8J3XD52-F1
#
_entry.id   AF-A0A8J3XD52-F1
#
_cell.length_a   1.000
_cell.length_b   1.000
_cell.length_c   1.000
_cell.angle_alpha   90.00
_cell.angle_beta   90.00
_cell.angle_gamma   90.00
#
_symmetry.space_group_name_H-M   'P 1'
#
loop_
_entity.id
_entity.type
_entity.pdbx_description
1 polymer ?
#
loop_
_entity_poly.entity_id
_entity_poly.type
_entity_poly.pdbx_seq_one_letter_code
_entity_poly.pdbx_strand_id
1 'polypeptide(L)' 'MPHVAEFCRSLARRSIRAYHIACARDDTASRNVVVPDGVWACSGCDAVLFRAEALSEHLCLGRTTI' A
#
# COMPACT_ATOMS: atom_id res chain seq x y z
N MET A 1 -16.01 31.26 6.29
CA MET A 1 -14.90 30.33 5.96
C MET A 1 -15.26 28.85 6.24
N PRO A 2 -16.35 28.30 5.67
CA PRO A 2 -16.75 26.90 5.93
C PRO A 2 -15.83 25.86 5.28
N HIS A 3 -15.23 26.18 4.13
CA HIS A 3 -14.40 25.27 3.33
C HIS A 3 -13.08 24.88 4.02
N VAL A 4 -12.50 25.77 4.82
CA VAL A 4 -11.25 25.50 5.55
C VAL A 4 -11.50 24.50 6.68
N ALA A 5 -12.59 24.66 7.44
CA ALA A 5 -12.94 23.75 8.52
C ALA A 5 -13.23 22.33 8.01
N GLU A 6 -13.87 22.20 6.86
CA GLU A 6 -14.11 20.91 6.22
C GLU A 6 -12.82 20.25 5.71
N PHE A 7 -11.94 21.03 5.09
CA PHE A 7 -10.60 20.57 4.69
C PHE A 7 -9.79 20.06 5.88
N CYS A 8 -9.72 20.83 6.98
CA CYS A 8 -9.03 20.43 8.21
C CYS A 8 -9.61 19.13 8.80
N ARG A 9 -10.94 18.96 8.81
CA ARG A 9 -11.58 17.70 9.25
C ARG A 9 -11.21 16.53 8.35
N SER A 10 -11.19 16.72 7.03
CA SER A 10 -10.79 15.70 6.07
C SER A 10 -9.33 15.28 6.26
N LEU A 11 -8.43 16.25 6.43
CA LEU A 11 -7.02 15.99 6.73
C LEU A 11 -6.86 15.23 8.05
N ALA A 12 -7.52 15.68 9.13
CA ALA A 12 -7.46 15.00 10.42
C ALA A 12 -7.92 13.53 10.32
N ARG A 13 -9.02 13.25 9.60
CA ARG A 13 -9.49 11.89 9.35
C ARG A 13 -8.46 11.06 8.57
N ARG A 14 -7.84 11.64 7.53
CA ARG A 14 -6.79 10.96 6.75
C ARG A 14 -5.56 10.65 7.61
N SER A 15 -5.13 11.59 8.45
CA SER A 15 -4.00 11.41 9.36
C SER A 15 -4.27 10.34 10.42
N ILE A 16 -5.44 10.36 11.06
CA ILE A 16 -5.85 9.32 12.03
C ILE A 16 -5.87 7.95 11.36
N ARG A 17 -6.43 7.84 10.15
CA ARG A 17 -6.45 6.59 9.39
C ARG A 17 -5.03 6.10 9.07
N ALA A 18 -4.15 7.00 8.62
CA ALA A 18 -2.76 6.66 8.33
C ALA A 18 -2.03 6.16 9.59
N TYR A 19 -2.24 6.81 10.73
CA TYR A 19 -1.70 6.39 12.02
C TYR A 19 -2.16 4.98 12.41
N HIS A 20 -3.47 4.69 12.34
CA HIS A 20 -3.97 3.34 12.64
C HIS A 20 -3.42 2.27 11.70
N ILE A 21 -3.25 2.58 10.40
CA ILE A 21 -2.65 1.65 9.44
C ILE A 21 -1.19 1.35 9.84
N ALA A 22 -0.42 2.37 10.23
CA ALA A 22 0.96 2.19 10.69
C ALA A 22 1.01 1.32 11.95
N CYS A 23 0.20 1.61 12.98
CA CYS A 23 0.15 0.79 14.19
C CYS A 23 -0.27 -0.67 13.91
N ALA A 24 -1.21 -0.89 12.99
CA ALA A 24 -1.60 -2.24 12.59
C ALA A 24 -0.46 -2.99 11.88
N ARG A 25 0.34 -2.30 11.05
CA ARG A 25 1.54 -2.87 10.42
C ARG A 25 2.60 -3.23 11.46
N ASP A 26 2.79 -2.40 12.48
CA ASP A 26 3.76 -2.69 13.54
C ASP A 26 3.32 -3.88 14.42
N ASP A 27 2.04 -3.95 14.81
CA ASP A 27 1.50 -5.10 15.59
C ASP A 27 1.63 -6.41 14.81
N THR A 28 1.33 -6.39 13.51
CA THR A 28 1.46 -7.59 12.66
C THR A 28 2.92 -8.01 12.47
N ALA A 29 3.85 -7.06 12.28
CA ALA A 29 5.28 -7.34 12.24
C ALA A 29 5.76 -8.00 13.56
N SER A 30 5.29 -7.52 14.71
CA SER A 30 5.62 -8.11 16.03
C SER A 30 5.15 -9.56 16.19
N ARG A 31 4.17 -9.98 15.39
CA ARG A 31 3.59 -11.33 15.39
C ARG A 31 4.13 -12.20 14.24
N ASN A 32 5.15 -11.75 13.51
CA ASN A 32 5.65 -12.40 12.28
C ASN A 32 4.57 -12.58 11.20
N VAL A 33 3.57 -11.71 11.17
CA VAL A 33 2.54 -11.69 10.14
C VAL A 33 2.99 -10.73 9.03
N VAL A 34 3.09 -11.24 7.81
CA VAL A 34 3.43 -10.41 6.63
C VAL A 34 2.18 -9.61 6.23
N VAL A 35 2.26 -8.28 6.37
CA VAL A 35 1.22 -7.38 5.87
C VAL A 35 1.59 -6.88 4.48
N PRO A 36 0.65 -6.96 3.51
CA PRO A 36 0.87 -6.40 2.20
C PRO A 36 0.95 -4.87 2.25
N ASP A 37 1.90 -4.29 1.53
CA ASP A 37 2.05 -2.84 1.47
C ASP A 37 0.98 -2.17 0.59
N GLY A 38 0.31 -2.97 -0.24
CA GLY A 38 -0.68 -2.58 -1.23
C GLY A 38 -1.08 -3.77 -2.12
N VAL A 39 -1.85 -3.48 -3.16
CA VAL A 39 -2.23 -4.45 -4.20
C VAL A 39 -1.78 -3.89 -5.53
N TRP A 40 -0.99 -4.67 -6.25
CA TRP A 40 -0.44 -4.35 -7.56
C TRP A 40 -0.85 -5.43 -8.55
N ALA A 41 -1.10 -5.05 -9.80
CA ALA A 41 -1.41 -5.99 -10.86
C ALA A 41 -0.49 -5.72 -12.05
N CYS A 42 0.10 -6.78 -12.59
CA CYS A 42 0.84 -6.71 -13.85
C CYS A 42 -0.15 -6.68 -15.02
N SER A 43 -0.10 -5.63 -15.86
CA SER A 43 -1.01 -5.51 -17.01
C SER A 43 -0.72 -6.49 -18.16
N GLY A 44 0.41 -7.20 -18.13
CA GLY A 44 0.81 -8.14 -19.18
C GLY A 44 0.38 -9.59 -18.91
N CYS A 45 0.22 -9.97 -17.65
CA CYS A 45 -0.07 -11.36 -17.25
C CYS A 45 -1.13 -11.48 -16.14
N ASP A 46 -1.73 -10.36 -15.73
CA ASP A 46 -2.74 -10.25 -14.67
C ASP A 46 -2.30 -10.78 -13.30
N ALA A 47 -0.99 -10.96 -13.08
CA ALA A 47 -0.45 -11.39 -11.79
C ALA A 47 -0.71 -10.32 -10.72
N VAL A 48 -1.38 -10.72 -9.64
CA VAL A 48 -1.64 -9.88 -8.46
C VAL A 48 -0.49 -10.05 -7.47
N LEU A 49 0.12 -8.92 -7.09
CA LEU A 49 1.28 -8.85 -6.22
C LEU A 49 0.96 -7.93 -5.05
N PHE A 50 1.51 -8.28 -3.89
CA PHE A 50 1.18 -7.68 -2.61
C PHE A 50 2.31 -6.85 -2.00
N ARG A 51 3.39 -6.65 -2.78
CA ARG A 51 4.53 -5.76 -2.49
C ARG A 51 4.97 -5.07 -3.77
N ALA A 52 5.39 -3.81 -3.68
CA ALA A 52 5.86 -3.04 -4.84
C ALA A 52 7.18 -3.61 -5.41
N GLU A 53 8.05 -4.10 -4.54
CA GLU A 53 9.30 -4.76 -4.89
C GLU A 53 9.03 -6.04 -5.67
N ALA A 54 8.01 -6.82 -5.25
CA ALA A 54 7.61 -8.03 -5.97
C ALA A 54 7.12 -7.71 -7.39
N LEU A 55 6.39 -6.60 -7.59
CA LEU A 55 6.04 -6.12 -8.93
C LEU A 55 7.29 -5.73 -9.73
N SER A 56 8.23 -5.01 -9.12
CA SER A 56 9.46 -4.60 -9.78
C SER A 56 10.29 -5.81 -10.23
N GLU A 57 10.49 -6.79 -9.35
CA GLU A 57 11.14 -8.06 -9.66
C GLU A 57 10.41 -8.81 -10.78
N HIS A 58 9.08 -8.90 -10.69
CA HIS A 58 8.25 -9.53 -11.72
C HIS A 58 8.40 -8.86 -13.09
N LEU A 59 8.42 -7.53 -13.16
CA LEU A 59 8.61 -6.77 -14.40
C LEU A 59 10.04 -6.80 -14.92
N CYS A 60 11.03 -7.10 -14.08
CA CYS A 60 12.42 -7.30 -14.49
C CYS A 60 12.63 -8.71 -15.05
N LEU A 61 12.11 -9.73 -14.37
CA LEU A 61 12.21 -11.13 -14.78
C LEU A 61 11.31 -11.47 -15.98
N GLY A 62 10.11 -10.91 -16.04
CA GLY A 62 9.18 -11.09 -17.17
C GLY A 62 9.63 -10.43 -18.46
N ARG A 63 10.69 -9.60 -18.42
CA ARG A 63 11.28 -8.94 -19.60
C ARG A 63 12.33 -9.79 -20.31
N THR A 64 12.72 -10.93 -19.74
CA THR A 64 13.80 -11.79 -20.26
C THR A 64 13.29 -12.95 -21.12
N THR A 65 11.98 -13.03 -21.40
CA THR A 65 11.41 -13.98 -22.35
C THR A 65 11.00 -13.29 -23.65
N ILE A 66 11.98 -12.89 -24.46
CA ILE A 66 11.92 -12.83 -25.93
C ILE A 66 13.31 -13.20 -26.47
#